data_AF-A0A444JFR9-F1
#
_entry.id   AF-A0A444JFR9-F1
#
_cell.length_a   1.000
_cell.length_b   1.000
_cell.length_c   1.000
_cell.angle_alpha   90.00
_cell.angle_beta   90.00
_cell.angle_gamma   90.00
#
_symmetry.space_group_name_H-M   'P 1'
#
loop_
_entity.id
_entity.type
_entity.pdbx_description
1 polymer ?
#
loop_
_entity_poly.entity_id
_entity_poly.type
_entity_poly.pdbx_seq_one_letter_code
_entity_poly.pdbx_strand_id
1 'polypeptide(L)' 'MTLLWHDYETWGVDPRRDRPAQFAALRTDSELEEVGEPIMLYCRPADDFL' A
#
# COMPACT_ATOMS: atom_id res chain seq x y z
N MET A 1 -16.25 -10.89 -9.73
CA MET A 1 -15.77 -9.55 -9.33
C MET A 1 -14.84 -9.75 -8.13
N THR A 2 -13.74 -9.02 -8.01
CA THR A 2 -12.83 -9.10 -6.85
C THR A 2 -12.60 -7.71 -6.26
N LEU A 3 -12.29 -7.64 -4.98
CA LEU A 3 -11.94 -6.42 -4.26
C LEU A 3 -10.44 -6.42 -3.97
N LEU A 4 -9.81 -5.25 -4.03
CA LEU A 4 -8.42 -5.07 -3.59
C LEU A 4 -8.39 -4.09 -2.43
N TRP A 5 -8.26 -4.63 -1.23
CA TRP A 5 -8.04 -3.87 -0.01
C TRP A 5 -6.59 -3.42 0.01
N HIS A 6 -6.34 -2.16 0.36
CA HIS A 6 -4.98 -1.65 0.44
C HIS A 6 -4.85 -0.57 1.50
N ASP A 7 -3.62 -0.39 1.96
CA ASP A 7 -3.24 0.64 2.91
C ASP A 7 -1.82 1.15 2.60
N TYR A 8 -1.59 2.42 2.95
CA TYR A 8 -0.30 3.08 2.79
C TYR A 8 0.22 3.55 4.15
N GLU A 9 1.44 3.14 4.47
CA GLU A 9 2.23 3.80 5.50
C GLU A 9 3.14 4.81 4.82
N THR A 10 3.18 6.03 5.34
CA THR A 10 3.83 7.18 4.71
C THR A 10 4.75 7.87 5.69
N TRP A 11 5.67 8.68 5.17
CA TRP A 11 6.56 9.49 6.00
C TRP A 11 5.91 10.78 6.54
N GLY A 12 4.64 11.02 6.24
CA GLY A 12 3.88 12.19 6.69
C GLY A 12 2.46 12.25 6.13
N VAL A 13 1.69 13.23 6.58
CA VAL A 13 0.23 13.30 6.34
C VAL A 13 -0.18 14.05 5.07
N ASP A 14 0.74 14.75 4.39
CA ASP A 14 0.47 15.49 3.16
C ASP A 14 0.76 14.61 1.94
N PRO A 15 -0.26 14.01 1.28
CA PRO A 15 -0.06 13.09 0.17
C PRO A 15 0.57 13.74 -1.06
N ARG A 16 0.60 15.07 -1.15
CA ARG A 16 1.25 15.79 -2.25
C ARG A 16 2.75 15.93 -2.03
N ARG A 17 3.23 15.90 -0.78
CA ARG A 17 4.61 16.24 -0.41
C ARG A 17 5.35 15.07 0.21
N ASP A 18 4.69 14.34 1.08
CA ASP A 18 5.27 13.24 1.82
C ASP A 18 5.34 11.98 0.94
N ARG A 19 6.40 11.20 1.13
CA ARG A 19 6.68 10.03 0.29
C ARG A 19 6.07 8.77 0.94
N PRO A 20 5.64 7.77 0.15
CA PRO A 20 5.24 6.48 0.70
C PRO A 20 6.44 5.79 1.37
N ALA A 21 6.19 5.06 2.45
CA ALA A 21 7.17 4.20 3.10
C ALA A 21 6.88 2.73 2.78
N GLN A 22 5.60 2.33 2.83
CA GLN A 22 5.13 0.98 2.54
C GLN A 22 3.78 1.02 1.81
N PHE A 23 3.55 0.01 0.97
CA PHE A 23 2.23 -0.34 0.45
C PHE A 23 1.91 -1.79 0.82
N ALA A 24 0.75 -2.00 1.42
CA ALA A 24 0.20 -3.31 1.72
C ALA A 24 -1.14 -3.49 0.99
N ALA A 25 -1.38 -4.69 0.43
CA ALA A 25 -2.68 -5.01 -0.15
C ALA A 25 -3.03 -6.49 -0.08
N LEU A 26 -4.33 -6.77 -0.05
CA LEU A 26 -4.90 -8.11 -0.05
C LEU A 26 -6.12 -8.13 -0.97
N ARG A 27 -6.20 -9.15 -1.84
CA ARG A 27 -7.34 -9.33 -2.73
C ARG A 27 -8.33 -10.30 -2.10
N THR A 28 -9.62 -10.00 -2.22
CA THR A 28 -10.68 -10.93 -1.87
C THR A 28 -11.65 -11.12 -3.02
N ASP A 29 -12.43 -12.19 -2.99
CA ASP A 29 -13.64 -12.31 -3.81
C ASP A 29 -14.80 -11.49 -3.21
N SER A 30 -16.02 -11.72 -3.69
CA SER A 30 -17.22 -11.01 -3.21
C SER A 30 -17.70 -11.44 -1.83
N GLU A 31 -17.30 -12.63 -1.36
CA GLU A 31 -17.64 -13.17 -0.04
C GLU A 31 -16.57 -12.82 1.01
N LEU A 32 -15.58 -12.00 0.61
CA LEU A 32 -14.45 -11.56 1.42
C LEU A 32 -13.46 -12.70 1.76
N GLU A 33 -13.45 -13.77 0.96
CA GLU A 33 -12.43 -14.81 1.07
C GLU A 33 -11.15 -14.37 0.34
N GLU A 34 -9.99 -14.65 0.94
CA GLU A 34 -8.68 -14.24 0.40
C GLU A 34 -8.37 -14.92 -0.94
N VAL A 35 -7.86 -14.15 -1.89
CA VAL A 35 -7.50 -14.62 -3.23
C VAL A 35 -6.05 -14.32 -3.53
N GLY A 36 -5.22 -15.36 -3.52
CA GLY A 36 -3.79 -15.27 -3.80
C GLY A 36 -2.98 -14.72 -2.62
N GLU A 37 -1.71 -14.41 -2.88
CA GLU A 37 -0.78 -13.95 -1.85
C GLU A 37 -0.93 -12.44 -1.56
N PRO A 38 -0.74 -12.00 -0.30
CA PRO A 38 -0.68 -10.58 0.05
C PRO A 38 0.47 -9.86 -0.67
N ILE A 39 0.27 -8.56 -0.94
CA ILE A 39 1.29 -7.67 -1.50
C ILE A 39 1.90 -6.86 -0.35
N MET A 40 3.23 -6.92 -0.22
CA MET A 40 4.00 -6.14 0.74
C MET A 40 5.20 -5.51 0.02
N LEU A 41 5.15 -4.20 -0.19
CA LEU A 41 6.18 -3.45 -0.91
C LEU A 41 6.70 -2.30 -0.06
N TYR A 42 8.02 -2.11 -0.06
CA TYR A 42 8.69 -0.98 0.59
C TYR A 42 9.17 0.02 -0.46
N CYS A 43 9.01 1.31 -0.18
CA CYS A 43 9.52 2.38 -1.02
C CYS A 43 10.83 2.93 -0.45
N ARG A 44 11.90 2.88 -1.24
CA ARG A 44 13.15 3.58 -0.89
C ARG A 44 12.92 5.07 -1.19
N PRO A 45 13.01 5.98 -0.19
CA PRO A 45 12.93 7.41 -0.46
C PRO A 45 14.08 7.82 -1.38
N ALA A 46 13.83 8.80 -2.25
CA ALA A 46 14.87 9.41 -3.05
C ALA A 46 15.76 10.31 -2.16
N ASP A 47 16.99 10.57 -2.59
CA ASP A 47 17.99 11.33 -1.81
C ASP A 47 17.60 12.80 -1.55
N ASP A 48 16.51 13.27 -2.17
CA ASP A 48 15.95 14.62 -1.99
C ASP A 48 14.89 14.70 -0.87
N PHE A 49 14.70 13.62 -0.11
CA PHE A 49 13.75 13.54 1.00
C PHE A 49 14.46 13.62 2.36
N LEU A 50 14.08 14.61 3.20
CA LEU A 50 14.70 14.96 4.47
C LEU A 50 13.66 15.10 5.58
#